data_AF-A0A2J6R6M3-F1
#
_entry.id   AF-A0A2J6R6M3-F1
#
_cell.length_a   1.000
_cell.length_b   1.000
_cell.length_c   1.000
_cell.angle_alpha   90.00
_cell.angle_beta   90.00
_cell.angle_gamma   90.00
#
_symmetry.space_group_name_H-M   'P 1'
#
loop_
_entity.id
_entity.type
_entity.pdbx_description
1 polymer ?
#
loop_
_entity_poly.entity_id
_entity_poly.type
_entity_poly.pdbx_seq_one_letter_code
_entity_poly.pdbx_strand_id
1 'polypeptide(L)'
;MDVIGIPEVQELMRIPPIVPVERIDSTVRTSSNNTTYCRLDYTPKLRPPVVPHPGSYPTPLTPPRPLPPRKRGDTPKSRQLLKKHYNTKVVKYNIALKKYDEETAEWHGNHEKYLDALDVNELVCKNEDSDSNDGEEESQDDPIAAAQPLVVFTHGRNSTLDNTHITAFCQVFRTLVNNYPSIKVFAGRSAGARNAAKASIHAPVKRLIFFTYALVRDLEYRYADLLALGPDIEVLFIVGDGDPLAVETHLREVRNRMRAKSWWIKLIKGNHSFNSWSAEEVENTLDIAGQIAAIWAKTETLDPDLSEMKLQASFDTGKAEWTGWQVPEPETPVPETSFKVQVEGGTIPNGGGSFQFSLPGVPAKRKGNRGRGAPKK
;
A
#
# COMPACT_ATOMS: atom_id res chain seq x y z
N MET A 1 -23.53 -1.98 24.84
CA MET A 1 -23.09 -0.98 23.84
C MET A 1 -23.97 -1.20 22.64
N ASP A 2 -24.75 -0.21 22.23
CA ASP A 2 -25.71 -0.37 21.14
C ASP A 2 -24.95 -0.52 19.82
N VAL A 3 -25.25 -1.58 19.08
CA VAL A 3 -24.64 -1.88 17.78
C VAL A 3 -25.32 -0.96 16.75
N ILE A 4 -24.59 0.02 16.23
CA ILE A 4 -25.10 0.96 15.23
C ILE A 4 -24.96 0.30 13.85
N GLY A 5 -26.05 0.20 13.08
CA GLY A 5 -26.03 -0.37 11.73
C GLY A 5 -25.41 0.57 10.70
N ILE A 6 -24.99 0.02 9.55
CA ILE A 6 -24.48 0.78 8.38
C ILE A 6 -25.39 1.97 7.99
N PRO A 7 -26.74 1.85 7.97
CA PRO A 7 -27.62 2.97 7.65
C PRO A 7 -27.59 4.08 8.70
N GLU A 8 -27.62 3.74 9.99
CA GLU A 8 -27.52 4.74 11.06
C GLU A 8 -26.16 5.43 11.06
N VAL A 9 -25.09 4.77 10.63
CA VAL A 9 -23.75 5.37 10.47
C VAL A 9 -23.73 6.37 9.33
N GLN A 10 -24.32 6.02 8.18
CA GLN A 10 -24.43 6.93 7.03
C GLN A 10 -25.22 8.19 7.40
N GLU A 11 -26.27 8.05 8.21
CA GLU A 11 -27.10 9.15 8.70
C GLU A 11 -26.42 9.98 9.80
N LEU A 12 -25.80 9.34 10.80
CA LEU A 12 -25.09 10.02 11.90
C LEU A 12 -23.86 10.79 11.39
N MET A 13 -23.22 10.30 10.33
CA MET A 13 -21.99 10.87 9.76
C MET A 13 -22.24 11.74 8.52
N ARG A 14 -23.51 11.91 8.09
CA ARG A 14 -23.90 12.63 6.86
C ARG A 14 -23.13 12.19 5.61
N ILE A 15 -22.81 10.90 5.51
CA ILE A 15 -22.06 10.36 4.37
C ILE A 15 -23.06 10.15 3.23
N PRO A 16 -22.94 10.84 2.09
CA PRO A 16 -23.75 10.49 0.93
C PRO A 16 -23.43 9.03 0.53
N PRO A 17 -24.42 8.23 0.10
CA PRO A 17 -24.30 6.78 -0.06
C PRO A 17 -23.18 6.33 -1.01
N ILE A 18 -22.65 7.24 -1.83
CA ILE A 18 -21.50 7.02 -2.70
C ILE A 18 -20.67 8.31 -2.72
N VAL A 19 -19.55 8.34 -1.98
CA VAL A 19 -18.54 9.38 -2.19
C VAL A 19 -17.73 8.96 -3.43
N PRO A 20 -17.69 9.73 -4.52
CA PRO A 20 -16.74 9.48 -5.60
C PRO A 20 -15.33 9.63 -5.04
N VAL A 21 -14.63 8.52 -4.85
CA VAL A 21 -13.19 8.51 -4.60
C VAL A 21 -12.54 8.26 -5.95
N GLU A 22 -12.00 9.32 -6.54
CA GLU A 22 -11.15 9.19 -7.72
C GLU A 22 -9.84 8.53 -7.30
N ARG A 23 -9.55 7.38 -7.90
CA ARG A 23 -8.35 6.60 -7.63
C ARG A 23 -7.35 6.85 -8.75
N ILE A 24 -6.24 7.50 -8.42
CA ILE A 24 -5.04 7.51 -9.25
C ILE A 24 -4.13 6.45 -8.66
N ASP A 25 -4.06 5.29 -9.31
CA ASP A 25 -3.03 4.30 -8.99
C ASP A 25 -1.73 4.72 -9.67
N SER A 26 -0.61 4.53 -8.99
CA SER A 26 0.70 4.67 -9.63
C SER A 26 1.47 3.37 -9.48
N THR A 27 1.90 2.83 -10.62
CA THR A 27 2.83 1.71 -10.64
C THR A 27 4.19 2.20 -11.11
N VAL A 28 5.19 2.04 -10.24
CA VAL A 28 6.59 2.31 -10.59
C VAL A 28 7.27 0.98 -10.84
N ARG A 29 7.76 0.78 -12.07
CA ARG A 29 8.58 -0.37 -12.46
C ARG A 29 9.94 0.14 -12.89
N THR A 30 10.99 -0.46 -12.34
CA THR A 30 12.35 -0.24 -12.85
C THR A 30 12.75 -1.45 -13.66
N SER A 31 13.10 -1.24 -14.92
CA SER A 31 13.61 -2.29 -15.79
C SER A 31 15.03 -2.69 -15.40
N SER A 32 15.50 -3.81 -15.94
CA SER A 32 16.84 -4.35 -15.69
C SER A 32 18.00 -3.44 -16.12
N ASN A 33 17.73 -2.39 -16.90
CA ASN A 33 18.68 -1.35 -17.30
C ASN A 33 18.63 -0.09 -16.41
N ASN A 34 17.99 -0.15 -15.24
CA ASN A 34 17.80 0.97 -14.30
C ASN A 34 16.93 2.13 -14.82
N THR A 35 16.19 1.95 -15.91
CA THR A 35 15.17 2.93 -16.32
C THR A 35 13.91 2.75 -15.47
N THR A 36 13.50 3.81 -14.79
CA THR A 36 12.28 3.81 -13.97
C THR A 36 11.10 4.35 -14.77
N TYR A 37 10.10 3.52 -14.97
CA TYR A 37 8.83 3.87 -15.58
C TYR A 37 7.79 4.08 -14.48
N CYS A 38 7.12 5.23 -14.49
CA CYS A 38 5.95 5.48 -13.67
C CYS A 38 4.71 5.49 -14.57
N ARG A 39 3.79 4.57 -14.34
CA ARG A 39 2.48 4.57 -14.98
C ARG A 39 1.45 5.08 -13.97
N LEU A 40 0.75 6.15 -14.34
CA LEU A 40 -0.41 6.65 -13.61
C LEU A 40 -1.65 6.01 -14.24
N ASP A 41 -2.34 5.16 -13.50
CA ASP A 41 -3.60 4.58 -13.91
C ASP A 41 -4.72 5.45 -13.32
N TYR A 42 -5.28 6.34 -14.14
CA TYR A 42 -6.48 7.10 -13.81
C TYR A 42 -7.68 6.22 -14.14
N THR A 43 -8.51 5.91 -13.15
CA THR A 43 -9.76 5.15 -13.39
C THR A 43 -10.94 6.07 -13.12
N PRO A 44 -11.41 6.86 -14.12
CA PRO A 44 -12.68 7.55 -13.97
C PRO A 44 -13.79 6.51 -13.87
N LYS A 45 -14.95 6.91 -13.33
CA LYS A 45 -16.17 6.10 -13.28
C LYS A 45 -16.65 5.72 -14.69
N LEU A 46 -15.98 4.78 -15.31
CA LEU A 46 -16.49 3.96 -16.37
C LEU A 46 -16.48 2.56 -15.75
N ARG A 47 -17.63 1.90 -15.70
CA ARG A 47 -17.58 0.46 -15.85
C ARG A 47 -17.38 0.29 -17.35
N PRO A 48 -16.14 0.18 -17.88
CA PRO A 48 -16.00 -0.29 -19.24
C PRO A 48 -16.76 -1.62 -19.33
N PRO A 49 -17.25 -2.00 -20.52
CA PRO A 49 -17.65 -3.39 -20.72
C PRO A 49 -16.59 -4.27 -20.07
N VAL A 50 -17.00 -5.20 -19.21
CA VAL A 50 -16.08 -6.10 -18.52
C VAL A 50 -15.51 -7.00 -19.61
N VAL A 51 -14.49 -6.52 -20.30
CA VAL A 51 -13.72 -7.33 -21.24
C VAL A 51 -12.92 -8.26 -20.34
N PRO A 52 -13.22 -9.57 -20.35
CA PRO A 52 -12.52 -10.50 -19.49
C PRO A 52 -11.03 -10.48 -19.83
N HIS A 53 -10.19 -10.17 -18.84
CA HIS A 53 -8.74 -10.21 -19.00
C HIS A 53 -8.33 -11.63 -19.45
N PRO A 54 -7.33 -11.80 -20.35
CA PRO A 54 -6.90 -13.11 -20.87
C PRO A 54 -6.25 -14.04 -19.81
N GLY A 55 -6.39 -13.75 -18.51
CA GLY A 55 -5.70 -14.46 -17.44
C GLY A 55 -4.21 -14.14 -17.35
N SER A 56 -3.48 -14.92 -16.55
CA SER A 56 -2.02 -14.76 -16.38
C SER A 56 -1.28 -15.31 -17.59
N TYR A 57 -0.16 -14.68 -17.95
CA TYR A 57 0.74 -15.17 -19.00
C TYR A 57 1.25 -16.58 -18.65
N PRO A 58 1.28 -17.54 -19.60
CA PRO A 58 1.85 -18.86 -19.37
C PRO A 58 3.28 -18.78 -18.82
N THR A 59 3.61 -19.62 -17.83
CA THR A 59 4.94 -19.60 -17.20
C THR A 59 5.94 -20.42 -18.02
N PRO A 60 7.12 -19.88 -18.37
CA PRO A 60 8.10 -20.61 -19.15
C PRO A 60 8.62 -21.84 -18.41
N LEU A 61 8.77 -22.94 -19.15
CA LEU A 61 9.27 -24.20 -18.60
C LEU A 61 10.79 -24.16 -18.42
N THR A 62 11.27 -24.81 -17.37
CA THR A 62 12.72 -24.95 -17.14
C THR A 62 13.27 -26.16 -17.91
N PRO A 63 14.30 -25.99 -18.76
CA PRO A 63 14.88 -27.10 -19.50
C PRO A 63 15.53 -28.14 -18.57
N PRO A 64 15.53 -29.44 -18.92
CA PRO A 64 16.23 -30.46 -18.17
C PRO A 64 17.72 -30.12 -18.06
N ARG A 65 18.28 -30.23 -16.86
CA ARG A 65 19.72 -30.02 -16.66
C ARG A 65 20.51 -31.03 -17.51
N PRO A 66 21.61 -30.61 -18.16
CA PRO A 66 22.49 -31.51 -18.89
C PRO A 66 22.95 -32.69 -18.03
N LEU A 67 23.19 -33.83 -18.68
CA LEU A 67 23.76 -34.99 -18.01
C LEU A 67 25.09 -34.61 -17.34
N PRO A 68 25.30 -34.93 -16.06
CA PRO A 68 26.57 -34.65 -15.41
C PRO A 68 27.70 -35.42 -16.13
N PRO A 69 28.94 -34.87 -16.09
CA PRO A 69 30.11 -35.58 -16.59
C PRO A 69 30.29 -36.91 -15.84
N ARG A 70 30.94 -37.87 -16.51
CA ARG A 70 31.17 -39.21 -15.94
C ARG A 70 32.07 -39.10 -14.71
N LYS A 71 31.71 -39.78 -13.62
CA LYS A 71 32.52 -39.85 -12.40
C LYS A 71 33.36 -41.13 -12.37
N ARG A 72 34.48 -41.10 -11.66
CA ARG A 72 35.31 -42.29 -11.38
C ARG A 72 34.46 -43.27 -10.57
N GLY A 73 34.19 -44.45 -11.12
CA GLY A 73 33.28 -45.44 -10.52
C GLY A 73 31.98 -45.67 -11.30
N ASP A 74 31.64 -44.84 -12.29
CA ASP A 74 30.46 -45.08 -13.13
C ASP A 74 30.64 -46.31 -14.02
N THR A 75 29.79 -47.32 -13.82
CA THR A 75 29.71 -48.50 -14.67
C THR A 75 29.02 -48.16 -16.01
N PRO A 76 29.27 -48.92 -17.09
CA PRO A 76 28.55 -48.72 -18.36
C PRO A 76 27.02 -48.81 -18.20
N LYS A 77 26.54 -49.71 -17.34
CA LYS A 77 25.11 -49.91 -17.06
C LYS A 77 24.51 -48.72 -16.33
N SER A 78 25.18 -48.15 -15.32
CA SER A 78 24.69 -46.96 -14.61
C SER A 78 24.60 -45.75 -15.57
N ARG A 79 25.59 -45.61 -16.46
CA ARG A 79 25.58 -44.54 -17.48
C ARG A 79 24.44 -44.70 -18.49
N GLN A 80 24.15 -45.94 -18.91
CA GLN A 80 23.03 -46.22 -19.82
C GLN A 80 21.68 -45.89 -19.18
N LEU A 81 21.48 -46.24 -17.89
CA LEU A 81 20.26 -45.88 -17.15
C LEU A 81 20.10 -44.37 -17.00
N LEU A 82 21.18 -43.66 -16.67
CA LEU A 82 21.15 -42.20 -16.55
C LEU A 82 20.80 -41.54 -17.89
N LYS A 83 21.36 -42.04 -19.00
CA LYS A 83 21.04 -41.59 -20.36
C LYS A 83 19.57 -41.84 -20.70
N LYS A 84 19.04 -43.03 -20.36
CA LYS A 84 17.61 -43.36 -20.56
C LYS A 84 16.71 -42.39 -19.79
N HIS A 85 17.01 -42.15 -18.51
CA HIS A 85 16.25 -41.22 -17.66
C HIS A 85 16.28 -39.77 -18.19
N TYR A 86 17.46 -39.30 -18.60
CA TYR A 86 17.59 -37.98 -19.21
C TYR A 86 16.78 -37.86 -20.49
N ASN A 87 16.85 -38.85 -21.39
CA ASN A 87 16.06 -38.85 -22.62
C ASN A 87 14.56 -38.81 -22.32
N THR A 88 14.08 -39.56 -21.32
CA THR A 88 12.67 -39.47 -20.89
C THR A 88 12.30 -38.07 -20.40
N LYS A 89 13.17 -37.39 -19.64
CA LYS A 89 12.94 -36.01 -19.20
C LYS A 89 12.91 -35.03 -20.38
N VAL A 90 13.81 -35.19 -21.35
CA VAL A 90 13.84 -34.36 -22.57
C VAL A 90 12.56 -34.54 -23.38
N VAL A 91 12.08 -35.77 -23.57
CA VAL A 91 10.80 -36.02 -24.27
C VAL A 91 9.63 -35.34 -23.54
N LYS A 92 9.54 -35.49 -22.21
CA LYS A 92 8.50 -34.81 -21.43
C LYS A 92 8.58 -33.28 -21.53
N TYR A 93 9.80 -32.73 -21.49
CA TYR A 93 10.02 -31.30 -21.66
C TYR A 93 9.56 -30.82 -23.03
N ASN A 94 9.90 -31.53 -24.11
CA ASN A 94 9.49 -31.13 -25.46
C ASN A 94 7.96 -31.17 -25.66
N ILE A 95 7.28 -32.15 -25.06
CA ILE A 95 5.80 -32.21 -25.06
C ILE A 95 5.22 -31.00 -24.33
N ALA A 96 5.75 -30.70 -23.15
CA ALA A 96 5.30 -29.56 -22.36
C ALA A 96 5.62 -28.22 -23.04
N LEU A 97 6.77 -28.11 -23.72
CA LEU A 97 7.17 -26.93 -24.49
C LEU A 97 6.18 -26.65 -25.62
N LYS A 98 5.79 -27.68 -26.37
CA LYS A 98 4.77 -27.54 -27.41
C LYS A 98 3.45 -27.03 -26.84
N LYS A 99 3.02 -27.57 -25.69
CA LYS A 99 1.80 -27.11 -25.01
C LYS A 99 1.93 -25.65 -24.54
N TYR A 100 3.10 -25.27 -24.02
CA TYR A 100 3.39 -23.89 -23.63
C TYR A 100 3.30 -22.93 -24.82
N ASP A 101 3.83 -23.32 -25.98
CA ASP A 101 3.77 -22.51 -27.19
C ASP A 101 2.31 -22.33 -27.66
N GLU A 102 1.49 -23.39 -27.60
CA GLU A 102 0.05 -23.34 -27.90
C GLU A 102 -0.71 -22.41 -26.93
N GLU A 103 -0.50 -22.57 -25.61
CA GLU A 103 -1.10 -21.72 -24.57
C GLU A 103 -0.65 -20.25 -24.71
N THR A 104 0.59 -20.01 -25.11
CA THR A 104 1.15 -18.66 -25.32
C THR A 104 0.54 -18.01 -26.55
N ALA A 105 0.39 -18.74 -27.66
CA ALA A 105 -0.28 -18.24 -28.85
C ALA A 105 -1.76 -17.91 -28.59
N GLU A 106 -2.47 -18.77 -27.86
CA GLU A 106 -3.86 -18.51 -27.43
C GLU A 106 -3.95 -17.27 -26.53
N TRP A 107 -3.07 -17.14 -25.54
CA TRP A 107 -3.02 -15.98 -24.67
C TRP A 107 -2.77 -14.69 -25.46
N HIS A 108 -1.82 -14.69 -26.41
CA HIS A 108 -1.56 -13.53 -27.26
C HIS A 108 -2.77 -13.14 -28.12
N GLY A 109 -3.46 -14.10 -28.74
CA GLY A 109 -4.68 -13.82 -29.51
C GLY A 109 -5.82 -13.28 -28.65
N ASN A 110 -5.96 -13.75 -27.40
CA ASN A 110 -6.94 -13.21 -26.46
C ASN A 110 -6.53 -11.82 -25.94
N HIS A 111 -5.23 -11.58 -25.77
CA HIS A 111 -4.71 -10.28 -25.35
C HIS A 111 -4.88 -9.22 -26.44
N GLU A 112 -4.66 -9.56 -27.71
CA GLU A 112 -4.89 -8.66 -28.83
C GLU A 112 -6.37 -8.26 -28.93
N LYS A 113 -7.29 -9.22 -28.87
CA LYS A 113 -8.74 -8.94 -28.78
C LYS A 113 -9.10 -8.07 -27.57
N TYR A 114 -8.43 -8.29 -26.44
CA TYR A 114 -8.62 -7.48 -25.25
C TYR A 114 -8.15 -6.03 -25.47
N LEU A 115 -7.01 -5.83 -26.13
CA LEU A 115 -6.50 -4.50 -26.49
C LEU A 115 -7.40 -3.80 -27.51
N ASP A 116 -7.87 -4.51 -28.55
CA ASP A 116 -8.80 -3.97 -29.54
C ASP A 116 -10.13 -3.53 -28.90
N ALA A 117 -10.63 -4.32 -27.93
CA ALA A 117 -11.85 -4.01 -27.21
C ALA A 117 -11.71 -2.87 -26.19
N LEU A 118 -10.49 -2.48 -25.83
CA LEU A 118 -10.23 -1.34 -24.94
C LEU A 118 -10.28 0.02 -25.64
N ASP A 119 -10.48 0.05 -26.98
CA ASP A 119 -10.52 1.24 -27.83
C ASP A 119 -9.44 2.28 -27.48
N VAL A 120 -8.20 1.80 -27.34
CA VAL A 120 -7.07 2.63 -26.90
C VAL A 120 -6.64 3.66 -27.96
N ASN A 121 -7.20 3.56 -29.18
CA ASN A 121 -6.92 4.46 -30.29
C ASN A 121 -7.61 5.83 -30.14
N GLU A 122 -8.60 5.97 -29.25
CA GLU A 122 -9.23 7.27 -28.96
C GLU A 122 -8.40 8.14 -28.00
N LEU A 123 -7.38 7.58 -27.33
CA LEU A 123 -6.46 8.32 -26.45
C LEU A 123 -5.32 9.01 -27.23
N VAL A 124 -5.61 9.58 -28.39
CA VAL A 124 -4.67 10.48 -29.06
C VAL A 124 -4.65 11.76 -28.25
N CYS A 125 -3.58 11.94 -27.46
CA CYS A 125 -3.22 13.25 -26.92
C CYS A 125 -2.99 14.17 -28.12
N LYS A 126 -4.00 14.99 -28.45
CA LYS A 126 -3.84 16.06 -29.44
C LYS A 126 -2.76 16.99 -28.88
N ASN A 127 -1.59 16.99 -29.51
CA ASN A 127 -0.62 18.05 -29.29
C ASN A 127 -1.21 19.31 -29.95
N GLU A 128 -1.75 20.22 -29.14
CA GLU A 128 -2.33 21.51 -29.57
C GLU A 128 -1.25 22.51 -30.01
N ASP A 129 -0.35 22.11 -30.89
CA ASP A 129 0.69 22.98 -31.46
C ASP A 129 0.40 23.35 -32.93
N SER A 130 -0.88 23.42 -33.34
CA SER A 130 -1.22 23.94 -34.67
C SER A 130 -2.18 25.13 -34.58
N ASP A 131 -1.57 26.30 -34.70
CA ASP A 131 -2.20 27.61 -34.91
C ASP A 131 -3.29 27.60 -35.98
N SER A 132 -4.30 28.43 -35.74
CA SER A 132 -5.27 29.02 -36.69
C SER A 132 -6.47 28.17 -37.15
N ASN A 133 -7.58 28.26 -36.42
CA ASN A 133 -8.89 28.54 -37.03
C ASN A 133 -9.92 29.02 -35.99
N ASP A 134 -10.54 30.19 -36.23
CA ASP A 134 -11.55 30.82 -35.37
C ASP A 134 -12.93 30.15 -35.52
N GLY A 135 -13.01 28.85 -35.25
CA GLY A 135 -14.26 28.14 -35.07
C GLY A 135 -14.56 28.04 -33.58
N GLU A 136 -15.72 28.52 -33.14
CA GLU A 136 -16.26 28.27 -31.80
C GLU A 136 -16.48 26.76 -31.60
N GLU A 137 -15.41 26.02 -31.31
CA GLU A 137 -15.49 24.64 -30.82
C GLU A 137 -16.03 24.71 -29.38
N GLU A 138 -17.21 24.12 -29.19
CA GLU A 138 -17.72 23.77 -27.86
C GLU A 138 -16.61 23.04 -27.11
N SER A 139 -16.09 23.69 -26.06
CA SER A 139 -15.05 23.13 -25.21
C SER A 139 -15.51 21.78 -24.68
N GLN A 140 -15.01 20.72 -25.29
CA GLN A 140 -15.22 19.37 -24.81
C GLN A 140 -14.42 19.25 -23.51
N ASP A 141 -15.10 19.50 -22.39
CA ASP A 141 -14.52 19.50 -21.04
C ASP A 141 -13.68 18.23 -20.86
N ASP A 142 -12.35 18.37 -20.87
CA ASP A 142 -11.45 17.26 -20.59
C ASP A 142 -11.79 16.73 -19.20
N PRO A 143 -12.35 15.51 -19.08
CA PRO A 143 -12.79 14.98 -17.80
C PRO A 143 -11.62 14.81 -16.81
N ILE A 144 -10.37 14.76 -17.31
CA ILE A 144 -9.16 14.70 -16.48
C ILE A 144 -8.83 16.09 -15.90
N ALA A 145 -9.04 17.17 -16.66
CA ALA A 145 -8.86 18.54 -16.16
C ALA A 145 -9.93 18.95 -15.14
N ALA A 146 -11.14 18.39 -15.26
CA ALA A 146 -12.21 18.60 -14.29
C ALA A 146 -12.02 17.82 -12.97
N ALA A 147 -11.23 16.74 -13.00
CA ALA A 147 -10.95 15.91 -11.84
C ALA A 147 -10.06 16.67 -10.83
N GLN A 148 -10.57 16.90 -9.63
CA GLN A 148 -9.83 17.51 -8.52
C GLN A 148 -9.50 16.43 -7.48
N PRO A 149 -8.47 15.60 -7.72
CA PRO A 149 -8.16 14.50 -6.84
C PRO A 149 -7.77 15.05 -5.46
N LEU A 150 -8.43 14.52 -4.43
CA LEU A 150 -8.17 14.88 -3.03
C LEU A 150 -7.01 14.06 -2.44
N VAL A 151 -6.86 12.82 -2.90
CA VAL A 151 -5.97 11.80 -2.33
C VAL A 151 -5.13 11.16 -3.42
N VAL A 152 -3.82 11.04 -3.18
CA VAL A 152 -2.93 10.19 -4.00
C VAL A 152 -2.55 8.95 -3.21
N PHE A 153 -2.82 7.76 -3.75
CA PHE A 153 -2.53 6.49 -3.10
C PHE A 153 -1.38 5.76 -3.82
N THR A 154 -0.46 5.17 -3.04
CA THR A 154 0.65 4.37 -3.60
C THR A 154 0.76 3.01 -2.93
N HIS A 155 1.04 1.97 -3.72
CA HIS A 155 1.32 0.64 -3.19
C HIS A 155 2.81 0.29 -3.37
N GLY A 156 3.42 -0.28 -2.33
CA GLY A 156 4.77 -0.82 -2.42
C GLY A 156 4.74 -2.34 -2.56
N ARG A 157 4.60 -2.89 -3.77
CA ARG A 157 4.70 -4.34 -3.98
C ARG A 157 6.12 -4.71 -4.41
N ASN A 158 6.73 -5.67 -3.72
CA ASN A 158 8.01 -6.33 -4.05
C ASN A 158 9.26 -5.46 -4.20
N SER A 159 9.19 -4.18 -3.84
CA SER A 159 10.33 -3.32 -4.03
C SER A 159 11.22 -3.33 -2.77
N THR A 160 12.33 -4.06 -2.87
CA THR A 160 13.58 -3.65 -2.22
C THR A 160 13.98 -2.32 -2.87
N LEU A 161 13.26 -1.25 -2.55
CA LEU A 161 13.53 0.08 -3.09
C LEU A 161 14.90 0.47 -2.54
N ASP A 162 15.90 0.46 -3.42
CA ASP A 162 17.09 1.26 -3.22
C ASP A 162 16.68 2.74 -3.13
N ASN A 163 17.60 3.60 -2.70
CA ASN A 163 17.32 5.03 -2.57
C ASN A 163 16.80 5.65 -3.88
N THR A 164 17.25 5.12 -5.04
CA THR A 164 16.84 5.57 -6.38
C THR A 164 15.33 5.48 -6.58
N HIS A 165 14.71 4.33 -6.27
CA HIS A 165 13.27 4.20 -6.46
C HIS A 165 12.46 5.05 -5.47
N ILE A 166 12.96 5.24 -4.24
CA ILE A 166 12.33 6.14 -3.26
C ILE A 166 12.33 7.57 -3.81
N THR A 167 13.46 8.02 -4.38
CA THR A 167 13.58 9.33 -5.02
C THR A 167 12.60 9.48 -6.17
N ALA A 168 12.49 8.48 -7.06
CA ALA A 168 11.54 8.51 -8.17
C ALA A 168 10.09 8.61 -7.67
N PHE A 169 9.70 7.84 -6.64
CA PHE A 169 8.36 7.96 -6.04
C PHE A 169 8.12 9.36 -5.44
N CYS A 170 9.10 9.91 -4.72
CA CYS A 170 8.97 11.26 -4.16
C CYS A 170 8.84 12.32 -5.27
N GLN A 171 9.53 12.14 -6.40
CA GLN A 171 9.40 13.01 -7.57
C GLN A 171 7.99 12.94 -8.15
N VAL A 172 7.42 11.74 -8.31
CA VAL A 172 6.05 11.56 -8.79
C VAL A 172 5.05 12.28 -7.88
N PHE A 173 5.15 12.13 -6.56
CA PHE A 173 4.31 12.85 -5.61
C PHE A 173 4.42 14.37 -5.73
N ARG A 174 5.65 14.89 -5.89
CA ARG A 174 5.88 16.33 -6.09
C ARG A 174 5.26 16.82 -7.39
N THR A 175 5.46 16.09 -8.49
CA THR A 175 4.85 16.42 -9.78
C THR A 175 3.33 16.42 -9.68
N LEU A 176 2.73 15.43 -9.03
CA LEU A 176 1.27 15.36 -8.84
C LEU A 176 0.76 16.56 -8.03
N VAL A 177 1.37 16.91 -6.90
CA VAL A 177 0.93 18.06 -6.10
C VAL A 177 1.10 19.39 -6.84
N ASN A 178 2.18 19.52 -7.63
CA ASN A 178 2.40 20.73 -8.42
C ASN A 178 1.36 20.91 -9.55
N ASN A 179 0.91 19.81 -10.15
CA ASN A 179 -0.10 19.84 -11.23
C ASN A 179 -1.54 19.80 -10.70
N TYR A 180 -1.77 19.25 -9.51
CA TYR A 180 -3.08 19.14 -8.88
C TYR A 180 -3.04 19.69 -7.44
N PRO A 181 -3.10 21.02 -7.27
CA PRO A 181 -3.09 21.67 -5.95
C PRO A 181 -4.26 21.25 -5.04
N SER A 182 -5.30 20.62 -5.60
CA SER A 182 -6.42 20.03 -4.86
C SER A 182 -6.02 18.83 -3.99
N ILE A 183 -4.87 18.20 -4.26
CA ILE A 183 -4.38 17.06 -3.49
C ILE A 183 -4.01 17.54 -2.09
N LYS A 184 -4.78 17.09 -1.10
CA LYS A 184 -4.55 17.42 0.32
C LYS A 184 -4.01 16.25 1.12
N VAL A 185 -4.01 15.05 0.54
CA VAL A 185 -3.72 13.80 1.24
C VAL A 185 -2.79 12.91 0.42
N PHE A 186 -1.73 12.43 1.06
CA PHE A 186 -0.98 11.28 0.55
C PHE A 186 -1.34 10.03 1.31
N ALA A 187 -1.45 8.92 0.61
CA ALA A 187 -1.77 7.65 1.17
C ALA A 187 -0.87 6.55 0.60
N GLY A 188 -0.68 5.49 1.36
CA GLY A 188 -0.04 4.32 0.82
C GLY A 188 -0.06 3.09 1.72
N ARG A 189 0.28 1.96 1.12
CA ARG A 189 0.37 0.66 1.81
C ARG A 189 1.81 0.20 1.96
N SER A 190 2.19 -0.26 3.17
CA SER A 190 3.51 -0.84 3.44
C SER A 190 4.65 0.07 2.99
N ALA A 191 5.42 -0.31 1.97
CA ALA A 191 6.47 0.57 1.45
C ALA A 191 5.94 1.87 0.79
N GLY A 192 4.73 1.87 0.24
CA GLY A 192 4.08 3.09 -0.26
C GLY A 192 3.79 4.10 0.85
N ALA A 193 3.41 3.64 2.04
CA ALA A 193 3.21 4.49 3.22
C ALA A 193 4.51 5.21 3.63
N ARG A 194 5.65 4.52 3.52
CA ARG A 194 6.97 5.13 3.77
C ARG A 194 7.32 6.19 2.74
N ASN A 195 7.06 5.90 1.47
CA ASN A 195 7.31 6.87 0.40
C ASN A 195 6.42 8.11 0.55
N ALA A 196 5.15 7.94 0.95
CA ALA A 196 4.25 9.05 1.26
C ALA A 196 4.78 9.91 2.42
N ALA A 197 5.33 9.30 3.48
CA ALA A 197 5.97 10.03 4.58
C ALA A 197 7.20 10.83 4.11
N LYS A 198 8.08 10.23 3.29
CA LYS A 198 9.26 10.93 2.76
C LYS A 198 8.90 12.07 1.81
N ALA A 199 7.91 11.84 0.95
CA ALA A 199 7.45 12.85 0.01
C ALA A 199 6.85 14.06 0.73
N SER A 200 6.09 13.84 1.82
CA SER A 200 5.41 14.92 2.55
C SER A 200 6.34 15.82 3.35
N ILE A 201 7.57 15.38 3.67
CA ILE A 201 8.61 16.27 4.24
C ILE A 201 8.91 17.44 3.29
N HIS A 202 8.71 17.24 1.99
CA HIS A 202 9.06 18.21 0.95
C HIS A 202 7.87 18.65 0.09
N ALA A 203 6.65 18.30 0.49
CA ALA A 203 5.43 18.64 -0.25
C ALA A 203 4.46 19.37 0.69
N PRO A 204 3.63 20.30 0.18
CA PRO A 204 2.67 21.06 1.00
C PRO A 204 1.44 20.25 1.45
N VAL A 205 1.57 18.92 1.60
CA VAL A 205 0.50 18.01 2.00
C VAL A 205 0.34 18.02 3.52
N LYS A 206 -0.90 18.13 3.99
CA LYS A 206 -1.21 18.24 5.42
C LYS A 206 -1.66 16.93 6.05
N ARG A 207 -2.08 15.95 5.25
CA ARG A 207 -2.63 14.68 5.75
C ARG A 207 -1.99 13.48 5.11
N LEU A 208 -1.73 12.46 5.93
CA LEU A 208 -1.14 11.19 5.52
C LEU A 208 -2.00 10.02 5.99
N ILE A 209 -2.25 9.05 5.11
CA ILE A 209 -2.95 7.80 5.46
C ILE A 209 -2.00 6.63 5.22
N PHE A 210 -1.61 5.95 6.29
CA PHE A 210 -0.69 4.83 6.25
C PHE A 210 -1.39 3.52 6.54
N PHE A 211 -1.57 2.72 5.49
CA PHE A 211 -2.10 1.37 5.60
C PHE A 211 -0.95 0.39 5.80
N THR A 212 -0.90 -0.28 6.96
CA THR A 212 0.17 -1.22 7.36
C THR A 212 1.60 -0.65 7.24
N TYR A 213 1.93 0.42 7.97
CA TYR A 213 3.27 1.05 7.93
C TYR A 213 4.36 0.14 8.55
N ALA A 214 5.28 -0.36 7.73
CA ALA A 214 6.31 -1.30 8.19
C ALA A 214 7.44 -0.61 8.99
N LEU A 215 7.45 -0.75 10.32
CA LEU A 215 8.42 -0.22 11.29
C LEU A 215 9.63 -1.13 11.59
N VAL A 216 9.45 -2.46 11.66
CA VAL A 216 10.40 -3.36 12.37
C VAL A 216 11.78 -3.56 11.70
N ARG A 217 11.90 -3.29 10.40
CA ARG A 217 13.19 -3.38 9.70
C ARG A 217 13.83 -2.00 9.68
N ASP A 218 15.12 -1.87 9.99
CA ASP A 218 15.85 -0.59 9.95
C ASP A 218 15.21 0.51 10.83
N LEU A 219 14.86 0.13 12.07
CA LEU A 219 14.00 0.90 12.97
C LEU A 219 14.44 2.37 13.12
N GLU A 220 15.75 2.61 13.24
CA GLU A 220 16.33 3.97 13.31
C GLU A 220 15.99 4.82 12.09
N TYR A 221 16.20 4.29 10.88
CA TYR A 221 15.91 5.01 9.64
C TYR A 221 14.42 5.22 9.44
N ARG A 222 13.58 4.25 9.79
CA ARG A 222 12.12 4.35 9.59
C ARG A 222 11.46 5.26 10.61
N TYR A 223 11.99 5.32 11.81
CA TYR A 223 11.57 6.32 12.79
C TYR A 223 11.96 7.71 12.32
N ALA A 224 13.15 7.89 11.74
CA ALA A 224 13.61 9.19 11.27
C ALA A 224 12.62 9.86 10.30
N ASP A 225 12.06 9.11 9.34
CA ASP A 225 11.07 9.66 8.40
C ASP A 225 9.80 10.17 9.12
N LEU A 226 9.26 9.40 10.06
CA LEU A 226 8.07 9.78 10.83
C LEU A 226 8.34 10.94 11.81
N LEU A 227 9.52 10.94 12.43
CA LEU A 227 9.94 11.99 13.37
C LEU A 227 10.30 13.31 12.67
N ALA A 228 10.68 13.24 11.39
CA ALA A 228 10.93 14.40 10.55
C ALA A 228 9.65 15.11 10.08
N LEU A 229 8.48 14.48 10.21
CA LEU A 229 7.20 15.10 9.84
C LEU A 229 6.92 16.36 10.67
N GLY A 230 6.46 17.41 9.98
CA GLY A 230 6.12 18.68 10.58
C GLY A 230 4.95 18.60 11.57
N PRO A 231 4.87 19.53 12.54
CA PRO A 231 3.77 19.57 13.53
C PRO A 231 2.40 19.92 12.92
N ASP A 232 2.40 20.46 11.70
CA ASP A 232 1.23 20.79 10.88
C ASP A 232 0.71 19.59 10.06
N ILE A 233 1.44 18.47 10.07
CA ILE A 233 1.04 17.24 9.40
C ILE A 233 0.19 16.39 10.37
N GLU A 234 -0.86 15.81 9.83
CA GLU A 234 -1.75 14.87 10.50
C GLU A 234 -1.61 13.48 9.85
N VAL A 235 -1.52 12.44 10.67
CA VAL A 235 -1.24 11.08 10.20
C VAL A 235 -2.30 10.12 10.72
N LEU A 236 -2.91 9.34 9.83
CA LEU A 236 -3.77 8.22 10.17
C LEU A 236 -3.06 6.90 9.90
N PHE A 237 -2.82 6.13 10.96
CA PHE A 237 -2.35 4.75 10.85
C PHE A 237 -3.54 3.80 10.78
N ILE A 238 -3.52 2.87 9.84
CA ILE A 238 -4.49 1.76 9.74
C ILE A 238 -3.67 0.48 9.79
N VAL A 239 -3.63 -0.16 10.95
CA VAL A 239 -2.68 -1.23 11.24
C VAL A 239 -3.36 -2.34 12.03
N GLY A 240 -3.08 -3.58 11.64
CA GLY A 240 -3.54 -4.76 12.36
C GLY A 240 -2.78 -4.98 13.67
N ASP A 241 -3.51 -5.40 14.71
CA ASP A 241 -2.92 -5.70 16.02
C ASP A 241 -1.94 -6.89 16.00
N GLY A 242 -2.04 -7.76 15.00
CA GLY A 242 -1.12 -8.86 14.71
C GLY A 242 -0.15 -8.58 13.57
N ASP A 243 0.07 -7.31 13.16
CA ASP A 243 1.04 -6.99 12.11
C ASP A 243 2.49 -7.09 12.62
N PRO A 244 3.28 -8.11 12.19
CA PRO A 244 4.65 -8.28 12.66
C PRO A 244 5.61 -7.23 12.13
N LEU A 245 5.22 -6.46 11.11
CA LEU A 245 6.01 -5.36 10.57
C LEU A 245 5.68 -4.04 11.25
N ALA A 246 4.57 -3.93 11.96
CA ALA A 246 4.08 -2.71 12.57
C ALA A 246 3.62 -2.96 14.02
N VAL A 247 4.50 -3.58 14.81
CA VAL A 247 4.22 -3.98 16.20
C VAL A 247 3.67 -2.81 16.99
N GLU A 248 2.56 -3.05 17.70
CA GLU A 248 1.81 -2.04 18.44
C GLU A 248 2.68 -1.20 19.39
N THR A 249 3.57 -1.83 20.15
CA THR A 249 4.45 -1.11 21.09
C THR A 249 5.37 -0.13 20.37
N HIS A 250 5.92 -0.50 19.21
CA HIS A 250 6.73 0.39 18.39
C HIS A 250 5.92 1.51 17.75
N LEU A 251 4.70 1.20 17.29
CA LEU A 251 3.82 2.22 16.72
C LEU A 251 3.41 3.25 17.77
N ARG A 252 3.04 2.82 18.98
CA ARG A 252 2.71 3.70 20.10
C ARG A 252 3.91 4.58 20.47
N GLU A 253 5.10 3.98 20.57
CA GLU A 253 6.33 4.71 20.89
C GLU A 253 6.68 5.79 19.85
N VAL A 254 6.66 5.47 18.56
CA VAL A 254 6.95 6.47 17.52
C VAL A 254 5.89 7.56 17.49
N ARG A 255 4.60 7.22 17.62
CA ARG A 255 3.49 8.20 17.68
C ARG A 255 3.66 9.20 18.82
N ASN A 256 4.10 8.74 20.00
CA ASN A 256 4.35 9.61 21.16
C ASN A 256 5.49 10.61 20.91
N ARG A 257 6.49 10.20 20.12
CA ARG A 257 7.68 11.02 19.78
C ARG A 257 7.45 11.94 18.58
N MET A 258 6.51 11.60 17.70
CA MET A 258 6.19 12.40 16.53
C MET A 258 5.79 13.84 16.92
N ARG A 259 6.23 14.79 16.09
CA ARG A 259 5.76 16.17 16.14
C ARG A 259 4.39 16.31 15.48
N ALA A 260 4.20 15.60 14.37
CA ALA A 260 2.92 15.43 13.69
C ALA A 260 1.87 14.83 14.62
N LYS A 261 0.61 15.24 14.46
CA LYS A 261 -0.52 14.62 15.17
C LYS A 261 -0.82 13.26 14.55
N SER A 262 -1.20 12.28 15.35
CA SER A 262 -1.44 10.93 14.84
C SER A 262 -2.67 10.25 15.41
N TRP A 263 -3.43 9.62 14.53
CA TRP A 263 -4.58 8.76 14.80
C TRP A 263 -4.27 7.32 14.41
N TRP A 264 -4.95 6.37 15.04
CA TRP A 264 -4.75 4.95 14.78
C TRP A 264 -6.07 4.18 14.77
N ILE A 265 -6.35 3.53 13.64
CA ILE A 265 -7.35 2.47 13.51
C ILE A 265 -6.63 1.13 13.70
N LYS A 266 -6.93 0.46 14.82
CA LYS A 266 -6.43 -0.86 15.18
C LYS A 266 -7.38 -1.91 14.61
N LEU A 267 -6.90 -2.66 13.61
CA LEU A 267 -7.64 -3.75 12.98
C LEU A 267 -7.45 -5.04 13.80
N ILE A 268 -8.48 -5.48 14.50
CA ILE A 268 -8.40 -6.62 15.43
C ILE A 268 -8.27 -7.94 14.65
N LYS A 269 -7.31 -8.79 15.06
CA LYS A 269 -6.85 -10.01 14.34
C LYS A 269 -6.23 -9.74 12.98
N GLY A 270 -6.02 -8.48 12.60
CA GLY A 270 -5.42 -8.11 11.33
C GLY A 270 -3.91 -8.32 11.38
N ASN A 271 -3.33 -8.90 10.32
CA ASN A 271 -1.88 -8.92 10.12
C ASN A 271 -1.50 -8.11 8.87
N HIS A 272 -0.20 -8.03 8.53
CA HIS A 272 0.29 -7.21 7.42
C HIS A 272 -0.37 -7.50 6.06
N SER A 273 -0.75 -8.76 5.84
CA SER A 273 -1.33 -9.26 4.60
C SER A 273 -2.81 -9.61 4.70
N PHE A 274 -3.38 -9.54 5.91
CA PHE A 274 -4.73 -9.99 6.26
C PHE A 274 -5.00 -11.47 5.95
N ASN A 275 -3.95 -12.30 5.92
CA ASN A 275 -4.07 -13.72 5.54
C ASN A 275 -4.82 -14.57 6.60
N SER A 276 -5.01 -14.05 7.81
CA SER A 276 -5.76 -14.69 8.89
C SER A 276 -7.26 -14.47 8.77
N TRP A 277 -7.70 -13.58 7.88
CA TRP A 277 -9.10 -13.26 7.65
C TRP A 277 -9.63 -14.03 6.44
N SER A 278 -10.90 -14.39 6.48
CA SER A 278 -11.67 -14.82 5.33
C SER A 278 -11.87 -13.69 4.32
N ALA A 279 -12.26 -14.01 3.09
CA ALA A 279 -12.49 -13.00 2.05
C ALA A 279 -13.58 -11.99 2.46
N GLU A 280 -14.64 -12.46 3.10
CA GLU A 280 -15.75 -11.64 3.60
C GLU A 280 -15.29 -10.70 4.73
N GLU A 281 -14.49 -11.20 5.69
CA GLU A 281 -13.91 -10.37 6.74
C GLU A 281 -13.00 -9.27 6.17
N VAL A 282 -12.19 -9.60 5.16
CA VAL A 282 -11.35 -8.62 4.44
C VAL A 282 -12.21 -7.56 3.76
N GLU A 283 -13.20 -7.96 2.97
CA GLU A 283 -14.07 -7.04 2.23
C GLU A 283 -14.81 -6.10 3.19
N ASN A 284 -15.55 -6.65 4.16
CA ASN A 284 -16.38 -5.86 5.06
C ASN A 284 -15.55 -4.94 5.97
N THR A 285 -14.43 -5.43 6.50
CA THR A 285 -13.61 -4.65 7.44
C THR A 285 -12.81 -3.56 6.73
N LEU A 286 -12.20 -3.88 5.57
CA LEU A 286 -11.36 -2.91 4.87
C LEU A 286 -12.17 -1.85 4.13
N ASP A 287 -13.38 -2.17 3.66
CA ASP A 287 -14.27 -1.17 3.09
C ASP A 287 -14.65 -0.12 4.15
N ILE A 288 -15.07 -0.57 5.34
CA ILE A 288 -15.38 0.32 6.46
C ILE A 288 -14.15 1.12 6.92
N ALA A 289 -12.97 0.49 6.99
CA ALA A 289 -11.72 1.22 7.29
C ALA A 289 -11.45 2.34 6.25
N GLY A 290 -11.69 2.07 4.97
CA GLY A 290 -11.57 3.03 3.89
C GLY A 290 -12.56 4.19 4.02
N GLN A 291 -13.82 3.90 4.36
CA GLN A 291 -14.85 4.92 4.61
C GLN A 291 -14.47 5.82 5.79
N ILE A 292 -14.04 5.25 6.91
CA ILE A 292 -13.58 6.01 8.08
C ILE A 292 -12.38 6.90 7.72
N ALA A 293 -11.42 6.35 6.96
CA ALA A 293 -10.26 7.11 6.51
C ALA A 293 -10.62 8.28 5.58
N ALA A 294 -11.60 8.09 4.70
CA ALA A 294 -12.11 9.15 3.82
C ALA A 294 -12.80 10.27 4.62
N ILE A 295 -13.53 9.94 5.68
CA ILE A 295 -14.16 10.91 6.58
C ILE A 295 -13.09 11.67 7.34
N TRP A 296 -12.16 10.95 7.98
CA TRP A 296 -11.00 11.53 8.66
C TRP A 296 -10.23 12.51 7.76
N ALA A 297 -10.03 12.15 6.49
CA ALA A 297 -9.35 12.99 5.50
C ALA A 297 -10.09 14.30 5.20
N LYS A 298 -11.42 14.34 5.35
CA LYS A 298 -12.25 15.53 5.08
C LYS A 298 -12.58 16.35 6.32
N THR A 299 -12.53 15.75 7.52
CA THR A 299 -12.88 16.44 8.77
C THR A 299 -11.90 17.56 9.07
N GLU A 300 -12.31 18.82 9.08
CA GLU A 300 -11.40 19.96 9.31
C GLU A 300 -10.85 20.01 10.75
N THR A 301 -11.67 19.61 11.72
CA THR A 301 -11.35 19.66 13.15
C THR A 301 -11.50 18.29 13.79
N LEU A 302 -10.38 17.65 14.11
CA LEU A 302 -10.34 16.42 14.89
C LEU A 302 -9.84 16.72 16.30
N ASP A 303 -10.44 16.08 17.29
CA ASP A 303 -9.95 16.16 18.67
C ASP A 303 -8.62 15.38 18.77
N PRO A 304 -7.49 16.04 19.07
CA PRO A 304 -6.21 15.36 19.19
C PRO A 304 -6.14 14.43 20.42
N ASP A 305 -7.01 14.61 21.40
CA ASP A 305 -7.05 13.78 22.60
C ASP A 305 -7.77 12.45 22.34
N LEU A 306 -8.59 12.36 21.28
CA LEU A 306 -9.28 11.15 20.83
C LEU A 306 -8.62 10.62 19.55
N SER A 307 -7.67 9.69 19.70
CA SER A 307 -6.79 9.28 18.60
C SER A 307 -6.69 7.78 18.36
N GLU A 308 -7.43 6.95 19.09
CA GLU A 308 -7.46 5.50 18.88
C GLU A 308 -8.87 5.01 18.55
N MET A 309 -8.96 4.07 17.62
CA MET A 309 -10.21 3.40 17.23
C MET A 309 -9.91 1.92 17.03
N LYS A 310 -10.78 1.05 17.52
CA LYS A 310 -10.76 -0.40 17.25
C LYS A 310 -11.80 -0.73 16.20
N LEU A 311 -11.42 -1.55 15.23
CA LEU A 311 -12.27 -2.05 14.14
C LEU A 311 -12.04 -3.56 13.98
N GLN A 312 -13.11 -4.35 13.98
CA GLN A 312 -13.06 -5.81 13.94
C GLN A 312 -14.19 -6.38 13.09
N ALA A 313 -14.01 -7.58 12.56
CA ALA A 313 -15.12 -8.33 11.97
C ALA A 313 -15.92 -9.04 13.08
N SER A 314 -17.26 -8.97 12.98
CA SER A 314 -18.21 -9.67 13.85
C SER A 314 -18.59 -11.01 13.22
N PHE A 315 -18.21 -12.12 13.86
CA PHE A 315 -18.54 -13.46 13.37
C PHE A 315 -20.04 -13.73 13.38
N ASP A 316 -20.75 -13.19 14.37
CA ASP A 316 -22.18 -13.47 14.55
C ASP A 316 -23.06 -12.74 13.55
N THR A 317 -22.63 -11.54 13.11
CA THR A 317 -23.44 -10.69 12.22
C THR A 317 -22.91 -10.63 10.79
N GLY A 318 -21.69 -11.12 10.55
CA GLY A 318 -20.98 -10.94 9.27
C GLY A 318 -20.59 -9.49 8.98
N LYS A 319 -20.83 -8.55 9.91
CA LYS A 319 -20.58 -7.12 9.72
C LYS A 319 -19.31 -6.67 10.42
N ALA A 320 -18.75 -5.55 9.97
CA ALA A 320 -17.68 -4.89 10.72
C ALA A 320 -18.27 -4.15 11.93
N GLU A 321 -17.59 -4.24 13.08
CA GLU A 321 -17.88 -3.52 14.31
C GLU A 321 -16.72 -2.59 14.63
N TRP A 322 -17.01 -1.37 15.06
CA TRP A 322 -15.98 -0.42 15.48
C TRP A 322 -16.43 0.43 16.65
N THR A 323 -15.44 1.07 17.26
CA THR A 323 -15.61 2.02 18.36
C THR A 323 -15.57 3.45 17.83
N GLY A 324 -16.10 4.42 18.60
CA GLY A 324 -15.77 5.83 18.35
C GLY A 324 -14.28 6.10 18.59
N TRP A 325 -13.80 7.30 18.25
CA TRP A 325 -12.46 7.73 18.65
C TRP A 325 -12.35 7.79 20.18
N GLN A 326 -11.31 7.16 20.71
CA GLN A 326 -11.03 7.01 22.14
C GLN A 326 -9.71 7.69 22.49
N VAL A 327 -9.60 8.05 23.77
CA VAL A 327 -8.32 8.44 24.36
C VAL A 327 -7.38 7.24 24.27
N PRO A 328 -6.10 7.43 23.88
CA PRO A 328 -5.12 6.35 23.89
C PRO A 328 -5.11 5.62 25.22
N GLU A 329 -5.10 4.29 25.17
CA GLU A 329 -5.00 3.52 26.41
C GLU A 329 -3.75 3.95 27.20
N PRO A 330 -3.89 4.19 28.53
CA PRO A 330 -2.77 4.62 29.36
C PRO A 330 -1.62 3.62 29.25
N GLU A 331 -0.41 4.17 29.21
CA GLU A 331 0.81 3.54 28.71
C GLU A 331 0.91 2.02 28.94
N THR A 332 0.97 1.28 27.83
CA THR A 332 1.76 0.04 27.78
C THR A 332 3.16 0.40 28.29
N PRO A 333 3.76 -0.34 29.23
CA PRO A 333 5.03 0.03 29.84
C PRO A 333 6.03 0.48 28.77
N VAL A 334 6.52 1.72 28.92
CA VAL A 334 7.53 2.30 28.04
C VAL A 334 8.65 1.26 27.96
N PRO A 335 8.93 0.67 26.79
CA PRO A 335 10.02 -0.27 26.70
C PRO A 335 11.27 0.47 27.19
N GLU A 336 12.04 -0.17 28.08
CA GLU A 336 13.30 0.41 28.59
C GLU A 336 14.11 0.96 27.40
N THR A 337 14.91 2.00 27.64
CA THR A 337 15.73 2.71 26.64
C THR A 337 16.50 1.79 25.68
N SER A 338 16.72 0.54 26.10
CA SER A 338 16.93 -0.59 25.21
C SER A 338 15.86 -1.67 25.38
N PHE A 339 15.26 -2.13 24.28
CA PHE A 339 14.42 -3.33 24.28
C PHE A 339 14.95 -4.35 23.28
N LYS A 340 14.79 -5.63 23.64
CA LYS A 340 15.10 -6.75 22.75
C LYS A 340 13.82 -7.20 22.06
N VAL A 341 13.80 -7.09 20.73
CA VAL A 341 12.72 -7.69 19.93
C VAL A 341 13.13 -9.13 19.64
N GLN A 342 12.43 -10.09 20.26
CA GLN A 342 12.49 -11.48 19.83
C GLN A 342 11.39 -11.69 18.79
N VAL A 343 11.79 -11.98 17.55
CA VAL A 343 10.84 -12.37 16.51
C VAL A 343 10.62 -13.88 16.65
N GLU A 344 9.59 -14.27 17.42
CA GLU A 344 9.17 -15.67 17.49
C GLU A 344 8.35 -16.04 16.25
N GLY A 345 8.72 -17.13 15.56
CA GLY A 345 7.80 -17.85 14.68
C GLY A 345 7.73 -17.47 13.19
N GLY A 346 8.60 -16.60 12.67
CA GLY A 346 8.68 -16.36 11.23
C GLY A 346 9.83 -17.13 10.58
N THR A 347 9.56 -17.90 9.52
CA THR A 347 10.58 -18.39 8.57
C THR A 347 11.16 -17.22 7.78
N ILE A 348 11.92 -16.37 8.46
CA ILE A 348 12.80 -15.43 7.79
C ILE A 348 13.96 -16.28 7.26
N PRO A 349 14.37 -16.15 5.98
CA PRO A 349 15.44 -16.95 5.37
C PRO A 349 16.79 -16.96 6.13
N ASN A 350 16.95 -16.10 7.15
CA ASN A 350 18.17 -15.94 7.94
C ASN A 350 18.06 -16.35 9.43
N GLY A 351 17.01 -17.07 9.83
CA GLY A 351 16.87 -17.58 11.20
C GLY A 351 16.38 -16.53 12.21
N GLY A 352 15.67 -16.99 13.24
CA GLY A 352 15.18 -16.13 14.32
C GLY A 352 16.37 -15.47 15.05
N GLY A 353 16.43 -14.14 14.99
CA GLY A 353 17.41 -13.33 15.68
C GLY A 353 16.74 -12.41 16.69
N SER A 354 17.37 -12.21 17.85
CA SER A 354 17.01 -11.14 18.76
C SER A 354 17.76 -9.88 18.37
N PHE A 355 17.05 -8.78 18.13
CA PHE A 355 17.66 -7.48 17.87
C PHE A 355 17.57 -6.63 19.14
N GLN A 356 18.70 -6.06 19.57
CA GLN A 356 18.73 -5.08 20.64
C GLN A 356 18.87 -3.70 20.03
N PHE A 357 17.90 -2.83 20.29
CA PHE A 357 17.94 -1.45 19.84
C PHE A 357 18.18 -0.54 21.04
N SER A 358 18.92 0.54 20.84
CA SER A 358 19.06 1.63 21.82
C SER A 358 18.50 2.87 21.18
N LEU A 359 17.41 3.40 21.71
CA LEU A 359 16.82 4.62 21.16
C LEU A 359 17.56 5.83 21.73
N PRO A 360 17.95 6.84 20.91
CA PRO A 360 18.50 8.08 21.42
C PRO A 360 17.49 8.72 22.37
N GLY A 361 17.97 9.20 23.52
CA GLY A 361 17.14 9.84 24.54
C GLY A 361 16.40 11.03 23.95
N VAL A 362 15.07 10.97 23.89
CA VAL A 362 14.25 12.08 23.42
C VAL A 362 14.09 13.05 24.59
N PRO A 363 14.43 14.34 24.45
CA PRO A 363 14.14 15.33 25.47
C PRO A 363 12.62 15.34 25.71
N ALA A 364 12.21 15.14 26.96
CA ALA A 364 10.81 15.05 27.34
C ALA A 364 10.03 16.22 26.71
N LYS A 365 8.92 15.90 26.01
CA LYS A 365 8.00 16.88 25.45
C LYS A 365 7.60 17.78 26.62
N ARG A 366 8.11 19.02 26.66
CA ARG A 366 7.78 19.99 27.72
C ARG A 366 6.25 20.03 27.77
N LYS A 367 5.64 19.44 28.80
CA LYS A 367 4.21 19.58 29.06
C LYS A 367 3.99 21.08 29.18
N GLY A 368 3.47 21.69 28.12
CA GLY A 368 3.12 23.10 28.11
C GLY A 368 2.20 23.29 29.29
N ASN A 369 2.69 23.99 30.32
CA ASN A 369 1.95 24.27 31.52
C ASN A 369 0.77 25.13 31.10
N ARG A 370 -0.36 24.50 30.72
CA ARG A 370 -1.63 25.18 30.47
C ARG A 370 -2.13 25.62 31.84
N GLY A 371 -1.50 26.68 32.35
CA GLY A 371 -1.96 27.42 33.50
C GLY A 371 -3.37 27.90 33.17
N ARG A 372 -4.36 27.27 33.78
CA ARG A 372 -5.69 27.86 33.94
C ARG A 372 -5.51 29.15 34.72
N GLY A 373 -5.31 30.25 34.01
CA GLY A 373 -5.49 31.58 34.58
C GLY A 373 -6.95 31.72 34.94
N ALA A 374 -7.28 31.49 36.22
CA ALA A 374 -8.58 31.86 36.75
C ALA A 374 -8.73 33.38 36.60
N PRO A 375 -9.87 33.88 36.11
CA PRO A 375 -10.11 35.31 36.02
C PRO A 375 -10.18 35.86 37.44
N LYS A 376 -9.29 36.80 37.79
CA LYS A 376 -9.44 37.60 39.00
C LYS A 376 -10.60 38.56 38.79
N LYS A 377 -11.56 38.51 39.72
CA LYS A 377 -12.67 39.47 39.86
C LYS A 377 -12.15 40.83 40.30
#